data_AF-A0A842KHG7-F1
#
_entry.id   AF-A0A842KHG7-F1
#
_cell.length_a   1.000
_cell.length_b   1.000
_cell.length_c   1.000
_cell.angle_alpha   90.00
_cell.angle_beta   90.00
_cell.angle_gamma   90.00
#
_symmetry.space_group_name_H-M   'P 1'
#
loop_
_entity.id
_entity.type
_entity.pdbx_description
1 polymer ?
#
loop_
_entity_poly.entity_id
_entity_poly.type
_entity_poly.pdbx_seq_one_letter_code
_entity_poly.pdbx_strand_id
1 'polypeptide(L)'
;MALTNINYSLYNNPSGQIHTLEAVTATMIMVSVIIFTVQATSLTPLTSSTANAHIEAQMQTMGQDILNVLDYSQWGYVSPLKQDIVSWNGYEFSWNGTAYCSVNTVESSRLNSSTAEILTEIAVPRGIAHNLLFIYIDSSGLPQRVAYIYNGDPSDNAVTVSRKILLCDHDVSNKTAFLATTGIPDASPSSDFYNIVDVRLTLWRM
;
A
#
# COMPACT_ATOMS: atom_id res chain seq x y z
N MET A 1 -33.53 -56.26 -65.47
CA MET A 1 -32.43 -56.11 -64.50
C MET A 1 -31.80 -54.74 -64.77
N ALA A 2 -32.24 -53.70 -64.06
CA ALA A 2 -31.78 -52.33 -64.26
C ALA A 2 -31.10 -51.87 -62.97
N LEU A 3 -29.78 -51.69 -63.02
CA LEU A 3 -28.97 -51.21 -61.90
C LEU A 3 -29.06 -49.68 -61.86
N THR A 4 -29.82 -49.15 -60.91
CA THR A 4 -29.82 -47.72 -60.58
C THR A 4 -28.56 -47.40 -59.80
N ASN A 5 -27.58 -46.76 -60.47
CA ASN A 5 -26.38 -46.24 -59.84
C ASN A 5 -26.73 -44.95 -59.07
N ILE A 6 -26.77 -45.04 -57.75
CA ILE A 6 -26.96 -43.90 -56.86
C ILE A 6 -25.59 -43.27 -56.62
N ASN A 7 -25.26 -42.23 -57.40
CA ASN A 7 -24.07 -41.42 -57.20
C ASN A 7 -24.31 -40.46 -56.02
N TYR A 8 -23.92 -40.86 -54.80
CA TYR A 8 -23.82 -39.93 -53.69
C TYR A 8 -22.63 -38.99 -53.94
N SER A 9 -22.90 -37.73 -54.30
CA SER A 9 -21.86 -36.71 -54.37
C SER A 9 -21.41 -36.36 -52.94
N LEU A 10 -20.31 -36.94 -52.49
CA LEU A 10 -19.66 -36.65 -51.21
C LEU A 10 -19.11 -35.21 -51.09
N TYR A 11 -19.26 -34.40 -52.13
CA TYR A 11 -18.53 -33.14 -52.29
C TYR A 11 -19.15 -31.94 -51.54
N ASN A 12 -20.41 -32.03 -51.11
CA ASN A 12 -21.07 -30.97 -50.34
C ASN A 12 -22.21 -31.56 -49.53
N ASN A 13 -21.93 -32.02 -48.32
CA ASN A 13 -22.97 -32.44 -47.37
C ASN A 13 -23.29 -31.25 -46.42
N PRO A 14 -24.36 -30.49 -46.67
CA PRO A 14 -24.67 -29.27 -45.91
C PRO A 14 -24.92 -29.59 -44.43
N SER A 15 -25.51 -30.75 -44.16
CA SER A 15 -25.74 -31.23 -42.79
C SER A 15 -24.43 -31.48 -42.05
N GLY A 16 -23.42 -32.05 -42.73
CA GLY A 16 -22.09 -32.24 -42.14
C GLY A 16 -21.40 -30.91 -41.81
N GLN A 17 -21.55 -29.90 -42.68
CA GLN A 17 -21.00 -28.56 -42.45
C GLN A 17 -21.71 -27.85 -41.28
N ILE A 18 -23.04 -27.96 -41.20
CA ILE A 18 -23.83 -27.40 -40.09
C ILE A 18 -23.45 -28.06 -38.77
N HIS A 19 -23.32 -29.39 -38.71
CA HIS A 19 -22.90 -30.07 -37.49
C HIS A 19 -21.47 -29.69 -37.07
N THR A 20 -20.58 -29.43 -38.03
CA THR A 20 -19.22 -28.95 -37.73
C THR A 20 -19.25 -27.51 -37.18
N LEU A 21 -20.07 -26.63 -37.76
CA LEU A 21 -20.28 -25.27 -37.26
C LEU A 21 -20.88 -25.28 -35.85
N GLU A 22 -21.90 -26.09 -35.63
CA GLU A 22 -22.56 -26.27 -34.33
C GLU A 22 -21.56 -26.75 -33.28
N ALA A 23 -20.77 -27.79 -33.60
CA ALA A 23 -19.73 -28.28 -32.69
C ALA A 23 -18.70 -27.19 -32.36
N VAL A 24 -18.26 -26.39 -33.33
CA VAL A 24 -17.33 -25.28 -33.10
C VAL A 24 -17.96 -24.19 -32.23
N THR A 25 -19.21 -23.80 -32.49
CA THR A 25 -19.92 -22.80 -31.67
C THR A 25 -20.18 -23.29 -30.26
N ALA A 26 -20.60 -24.55 -30.08
CA ALA A 26 -20.77 -25.18 -28.77
C ALA A 26 -19.45 -25.22 -28.00
N THR A 27 -18.33 -25.55 -28.68
CA THR A 27 -17.00 -25.54 -28.08
C THR A 27 -16.60 -24.13 -27.64
N MET A 28 -16.84 -23.10 -28.47
CA MET A 28 -16.60 -21.70 -28.10
C MET A 28 -17.41 -21.31 -26.85
N ILE A 29 -18.71 -21.61 -26.83
CA ILE A 29 -19.57 -21.31 -25.67
C ILE A 29 -19.04 -22.00 -24.42
N MET A 30 -18.65 -23.27 -24.51
CA MET A 30 -18.11 -24.02 -23.37
C MET A 30 -16.81 -23.40 -22.85
N VAL A 31 -15.87 -23.06 -23.74
CA VAL A 31 -14.61 -22.39 -23.36
C VAL A 31 -14.89 -21.04 -22.70
N SER A 32 -15.82 -20.24 -23.25
CA SER A 32 -16.22 -18.97 -22.66
C SER A 32 -16.82 -19.14 -21.26
N VAL A 33 -17.70 -20.14 -21.06
CA VAL A 33 -18.29 -20.45 -19.74
C VAL A 33 -17.21 -20.88 -18.74
N ILE A 34 -16.25 -21.70 -19.16
CA ILE A 34 -15.13 -22.13 -18.30
C ILE A 34 -14.28 -20.93 -17.89
N ILE A 35 -13.88 -20.07 -18.84
CA ILE A 35 -13.10 -18.86 -18.56
C ILE A 35 -13.86 -17.95 -17.58
N PHE A 36 -15.15 -17.72 -17.82
CA PHE A 36 -15.98 -16.87 -16.97
C PHE A 36 -16.11 -17.45 -15.55
N THR A 37 -16.29 -18.77 -15.43
CA THR A 37 -16.40 -19.46 -14.13
C THR A 37 -15.09 -19.39 -13.35
N VAL A 38 -13.94 -19.61 -14.00
CA VAL A 38 -12.62 -19.49 -13.37
C VAL A 38 -12.37 -18.06 -12.87
N GLN A 39 -12.72 -17.05 -13.68
CA GLN A 39 -12.61 -15.64 -13.27
C GLN A 39 -13.53 -15.32 -12.09
N ALA A 40 -14.77 -15.83 -12.09
CA ALA A 40 -15.71 -15.65 -10.98
C ALA A 40 -15.16 -16.22 -9.66
N THR A 41 -14.50 -17.40 -9.68
CA THR A 41 -13.90 -17.99 -8.47
C THR A 41 -12.72 -17.17 -7.92
N SER A 42 -12.02 -16.40 -8.76
CA SER A 42 -10.97 -15.48 -8.29
C SER A 42 -11.53 -14.25 -7.58
N LEU A 43 -12.81 -13.95 -7.77
CA LEU A 43 -13.47 -12.75 -7.24
C LEU A 43 -14.28 -13.04 -5.97
N THR A 44 -14.54 -14.30 -5.66
CA THR A 44 -15.28 -14.71 -4.46
C THR A 44 -14.34 -15.44 -3.50
N PRO A 45 -14.02 -14.87 -2.32
CA PRO A 45 -13.22 -15.58 -1.34
C PRO A 45 -13.99 -16.81 -0.82
N LEU A 46 -13.61 -18.00 -1.29
CA LEU A 46 -14.26 -19.27 -0.94
C LEU A 46 -13.70 -19.88 0.36
N THR A 47 -12.60 -19.33 0.88
CA THR A 47 -11.95 -19.78 2.13
C THR A 47 -11.53 -18.57 2.98
N SER A 48 -11.52 -18.73 4.30
CA SER A 48 -11.10 -17.65 5.22
C SER A 48 -9.69 -17.13 4.92
N SER A 49 -8.77 -17.99 4.47
CA SER A 49 -7.41 -17.59 4.10
C SER A 49 -7.36 -16.72 2.84
N THR A 50 -8.19 -17.01 1.83
CA THR A 50 -8.27 -16.17 0.62
C THR A 50 -9.01 -14.86 0.88
N ALA A 51 -10.00 -14.85 1.78
CA ALA A 51 -10.62 -13.63 2.28
C ALA A 51 -9.59 -12.73 2.99
N ASN A 52 -8.79 -13.29 3.91
CA ASN A 52 -7.77 -12.53 4.63
C ASN A 52 -6.71 -11.95 3.68
N ALA A 53 -6.22 -12.76 2.73
CA ALA A 53 -5.26 -12.29 1.73
C ALA A 53 -5.82 -11.14 0.87
N HIS A 54 -7.12 -11.17 0.54
CA HIS A 54 -7.76 -10.07 -0.18
C HIS A 54 -7.83 -8.79 0.64
N ILE A 55 -8.16 -8.88 1.93
CA ILE A 55 -8.18 -7.74 2.85
C ILE A 55 -6.78 -7.16 3.06
N GLU A 56 -5.76 -8.02 3.21
CA GLU A 56 -4.36 -7.60 3.30
C GLU A 56 -3.92 -6.83 2.04
N ALA A 57 -4.26 -7.33 0.85
CA ALA A 57 -3.96 -6.64 -0.40
C ALA A 57 -4.67 -5.27 -0.51
N GLN A 58 -5.93 -5.18 -0.09
CA GLN A 58 -6.66 -3.91 -0.04
C GLN A 58 -6.02 -2.93 0.96
N MET A 59 -5.60 -3.40 2.12
CA MET A 59 -4.94 -2.59 3.14
C MET A 59 -3.55 -2.13 2.68
N GLN A 60 -2.82 -2.98 1.96
CA GLN A 60 -1.54 -2.62 1.36
C GLN A 60 -1.71 -1.50 0.35
N THR A 61 -2.72 -1.60 -0.52
CA THR A 61 -3.04 -0.56 -1.50
C THR A 61 -3.41 0.75 -0.80
N MET A 62 -4.28 0.68 0.22
CA MET A 62 -4.66 1.84 1.02
C MET A 62 -3.45 2.52 1.69
N GLY A 63 -2.58 1.76 2.35
CA GLY A 63 -1.38 2.32 2.98
C GLY A 63 -0.44 2.96 1.97
N GLN A 64 -0.26 2.32 0.82
CA GLN A 64 0.58 2.86 -0.25
C GLN A 64 0.01 4.17 -0.79
N ASP A 65 -1.31 4.25 -0.98
CA ASP A 65 -1.99 5.46 -1.44
C ASP A 65 -1.87 6.60 -0.43
N ILE A 66 -2.02 6.31 0.88
CA ILE A 66 -1.79 7.30 1.95
C ILE A 66 -0.38 7.89 1.84
N LEU A 67 0.66 7.04 1.78
CA LEU A 67 2.04 7.53 1.68
C LEU A 67 2.31 8.26 0.35
N ASN A 68 1.70 7.82 -0.75
CA ASN A 68 1.83 8.47 -2.06
C ASN A 68 1.22 9.87 -2.06
N VAL A 69 0.03 10.02 -1.47
CA VAL A 69 -0.65 11.32 -1.35
C VAL A 69 0.12 12.26 -0.44
N LEU A 70 0.62 11.76 0.69
CA LEU A 70 1.41 12.58 1.62
C LEU A 70 2.76 13.00 1.05
N ASP A 71 3.37 12.20 0.18
CA ASP A 71 4.63 12.57 -0.48
C ASP A 71 4.43 13.38 -1.77
N TYR A 72 3.20 13.47 -2.27
CA TYR A 72 2.93 14.30 -3.43
C TYR A 72 3.14 15.78 -3.08
N SER A 73 3.88 16.49 -3.94
CA SER A 73 4.08 17.94 -3.86
C SER A 73 4.07 18.55 -5.25
N GLN A 74 3.57 19.78 -5.33
CA GLN A 74 3.71 20.59 -6.53
C GLN A 74 5.14 21.13 -6.63
N TRP A 75 5.58 21.48 -7.83
CA TRP A 75 6.93 22.01 -8.06
C TRP A 75 7.18 23.25 -7.19
N GLY A 76 8.27 23.24 -6.43
CA GLY A 76 8.65 24.33 -5.51
C GLY A 76 7.97 24.28 -4.13
N TYR A 77 7.15 23.27 -3.85
CA TYR A 77 6.55 23.05 -2.53
C TYR A 77 7.11 21.80 -1.85
N VAL A 78 7.12 21.82 -0.52
CA VAL A 78 7.54 20.68 0.31
C VAL A 78 6.36 19.70 0.41
N SER A 79 6.62 18.38 0.29
CA SER A 79 5.56 17.38 0.48
C SER A 79 5.08 17.35 1.93
N PRO A 80 3.78 17.14 2.19
CA PRO A 80 3.26 17.01 3.54
C PRO A 80 4.06 16.01 4.39
N LEU A 81 4.45 14.87 3.82
CA LEU A 81 5.24 13.86 4.52
C LEU A 81 6.64 14.36 4.90
N LYS A 82 7.30 15.09 4.01
CA LYS A 82 8.60 15.70 4.30
C LYS A 82 8.45 16.79 5.39
N GLN A 83 7.42 17.62 5.29
CA GLN A 83 7.15 18.67 6.26
C GLN A 83 6.91 18.08 7.66
N ASP A 84 6.19 16.97 7.75
CA ASP A 84 5.94 16.26 9.01
C ASP A 84 7.25 15.73 9.62
N ILE A 85 8.18 15.19 8.82
CA ILE A 85 9.49 14.72 9.30
C ILE A 85 10.36 15.89 9.80
N VAL A 86 10.41 17.00 9.06
CA VAL A 86 11.25 18.16 9.39
C VAL A 86 10.74 18.89 10.63
N SER A 87 9.42 18.99 10.79
CA SER A 87 8.78 19.65 11.94
C SER A 87 8.69 18.77 13.19
N TRP A 88 9.05 17.50 13.08
CA TRP A 88 9.00 16.56 14.19
C TRP A 88 10.03 16.89 15.28
N ASN A 89 9.59 16.76 16.53
CA ASN A 89 10.36 17.09 17.73
C ASN A 89 10.96 15.87 18.44
N GLY A 90 10.91 14.68 17.82
CA GLY A 90 11.45 13.45 18.40
C GLY A 90 10.47 12.70 19.33
N TYR A 91 9.27 13.24 19.57
CA TYR A 91 8.30 12.57 20.43
C TYR A 91 7.54 11.47 19.72
N GLU A 92 7.21 10.44 20.48
CA GLU A 92 6.29 9.39 20.08
C GLU A 92 4.85 9.85 20.35
N PHE A 93 3.92 9.55 19.45
CA PHE A 93 2.51 9.88 19.58
C PHE A 93 1.63 8.63 19.56
N SER A 94 0.54 8.65 20.32
CA SER A 94 -0.44 7.55 20.35
C SER A 94 -1.86 8.06 20.31
N TRP A 95 -2.76 7.28 19.72
CA TRP A 95 -4.18 7.60 19.59
C TRP A 95 -4.91 7.37 20.92
N ASN A 96 -5.51 8.42 21.48
CA ASN A 96 -6.25 8.34 22.75
C ASN A 96 -7.78 8.17 22.59
N GLY A 97 -8.27 7.96 21.37
CA GLY A 97 -9.70 7.92 21.04
C GLY A 97 -10.25 9.20 20.42
N THR A 98 -9.58 10.34 20.61
CA THR A 98 -10.00 11.65 20.05
C THR A 98 -8.91 12.31 19.21
N ALA A 99 -7.65 12.16 19.61
CA ALA A 99 -6.51 12.73 18.91
C ALA A 99 -5.24 11.90 19.17
N TYR A 100 -4.20 12.16 18.38
CA TYR A 100 -2.85 11.70 18.68
C TYR A 100 -2.21 12.64 19.69
N CYS A 101 -1.78 12.07 20.81
CA CYS A 101 -1.14 12.80 21.90
C CYS A 101 0.27 12.25 22.15
N SER A 102 1.19 13.12 22.55
CA SER A 102 2.55 12.73 22.88
C SER A 102 2.57 11.74 24.04
N VAL A 103 3.39 10.71 23.90
CA VAL A 103 3.65 9.69 24.91
C VAL A 103 4.94 10.07 25.62
N ASN A 104 5.02 9.80 26.94
CA ASN A 104 6.22 10.03 27.76
C ASN A 104 6.66 11.49 27.92
N THR A 105 5.73 12.46 27.78
CA THR A 105 5.98 13.88 28.04
C THR A 105 5.14 14.40 29.20
N VAL A 106 5.67 15.39 29.95
CA VAL A 106 4.97 16.02 31.09
C VAL A 106 3.79 16.87 30.61
N GLU A 107 3.90 17.44 29.41
CA GLU A 107 2.83 18.17 28.74
C GLU A 107 2.27 17.32 27.60
N SER A 108 0.95 17.09 27.59
CA SER A 108 0.27 16.40 26.49
C SER A 108 0.20 17.32 25.27
N SER A 109 1.16 17.19 24.36
CA SER A 109 1.13 17.89 23.09
C SER A 109 0.27 17.09 22.10
N ARG A 110 -0.61 17.79 21.38
CA ARG A 110 -1.40 17.19 20.32
C ARG A 110 -0.58 17.18 19.03
N LEU A 111 -0.56 16.05 18.34
CA LEU A 111 0.05 15.99 17.03
C LEU A 111 -0.82 16.74 16.01
N ASN A 112 -0.25 17.77 15.39
CA ASN A 112 -0.85 18.48 14.28
C ASN A 112 0.04 18.28 13.05
N SER A 113 -0.23 17.20 12.30
CA SER A 113 0.53 16.82 11.11
C SER A 113 -0.45 16.31 10.04
N SER A 114 -0.09 16.47 8.77
CA SER A 114 -0.94 15.98 7.67
C SER A 114 -1.07 14.46 7.71
N THR A 115 -0.02 13.76 8.16
CA THR A 115 -0.05 12.32 8.39
C THR A 115 -1.07 11.92 9.47
N ALA A 116 -1.14 12.68 10.57
CA ALA A 116 -2.13 12.43 11.61
C ALA A 116 -3.57 12.68 11.13
N GLU A 117 -3.78 13.74 10.34
CA GLU A 117 -5.08 14.08 9.78
C GLU A 117 -5.58 12.96 8.85
N ILE A 118 -4.79 12.55 7.87
CA ILE A 118 -5.20 11.52 6.91
C ILE A 118 -5.44 10.15 7.58
N LEU A 119 -4.66 9.80 8.61
CA LEU A 119 -4.86 8.56 9.37
C LEU A 119 -6.14 8.63 10.23
N THR A 120 -6.45 9.81 10.78
CA THR A 120 -7.71 10.05 11.51
C THR A 120 -8.92 9.96 10.60
N GLU A 121 -8.81 10.41 9.35
CA GLU A 121 -9.92 10.39 8.39
C GLU A 121 -10.10 9.02 7.72
N ILE A 122 -9.01 8.30 7.47
CA ILE A 122 -9.04 7.06 6.69
C ILE A 122 -8.98 5.83 7.58
N ALA A 123 -7.95 5.69 8.43
CA ALA A 123 -7.69 4.45 9.16
C ALA A 123 -8.58 4.30 10.40
N VAL A 124 -8.69 5.35 11.22
CA VAL A 124 -9.43 5.33 12.49
C VAL A 124 -10.91 4.94 12.31
N PRO A 125 -11.69 5.53 11.38
CA PRO A 125 -13.13 5.23 11.25
C PRO A 125 -13.39 3.80 10.74
N ARG A 126 -12.37 3.18 10.13
CA ARG A 126 -12.43 1.79 9.64
C ARG A 126 -11.96 0.77 10.69
N GLY A 127 -11.59 1.21 11.89
CA GLY A 127 -11.07 0.35 12.95
C GLY A 127 -9.69 -0.25 12.60
N ILE A 128 -8.90 0.46 11.79
CA ILE A 128 -7.56 0.03 11.40
C ILE A 128 -6.55 0.68 12.35
N ALA A 129 -5.95 -0.15 13.19
CA ALA A 129 -4.79 0.21 14.00
C ALA A 129 -3.58 0.42 13.09
N HIS A 130 -2.69 1.32 13.51
CA HIS A 130 -1.56 1.69 12.68
C HIS A 130 -0.38 2.22 13.48
N ASN A 131 0.83 1.93 13.00
CA ASN A 131 2.09 2.48 13.50
C ASN A 131 2.81 3.18 12.35
N LEU A 132 3.41 4.33 12.64
CA LEU A 132 4.31 5.02 11.73
C LEU A 132 5.69 5.09 12.35
N LEU A 133 6.68 4.50 11.69
CA LEU A 133 8.07 4.52 12.13
C LEU A 133 8.92 5.25 11.11
N PHE A 134 9.87 6.03 11.61
CA PHE A 134 10.94 6.61 10.82
C PHE A 134 12.19 5.75 10.96
N ILE A 135 12.74 5.36 9.82
CA ILE A 135 13.95 4.57 9.76
C ILE A 135 14.98 5.35 8.97
N TYR A 136 16.10 5.66 9.60
CA TYR A 136 17.16 6.49 9.00
C TYR A 136 18.53 5.88 9.28
N ILE A 137 19.54 6.31 8.55
CA ILE A 137 20.92 5.85 8.75
C ILE A 137 21.60 6.76 9.76
N ASP A 138 22.17 6.18 10.81
CA ASP A 138 22.95 6.91 11.81
C ASP A 138 24.38 7.23 11.34
N SER A 139 25.15 7.92 12.18
CA SER A 139 26.54 8.28 11.88
C SER A 139 27.48 7.08 11.77
N SER A 140 27.06 5.90 12.24
CA SER A 140 27.80 4.64 12.11
C SER A 140 27.45 3.86 10.84
N GLY A 141 26.48 4.36 10.06
CA GLY A 141 25.99 3.70 8.85
C GLY A 141 24.94 2.62 9.11
N LEU A 142 24.40 2.53 10.32
CA LEU A 142 23.40 1.53 10.70
C LEU A 142 21.98 2.11 10.66
N PRO A 143 20.97 1.32 10.26
CA PRO A 143 19.59 1.76 10.25
C PRO A 143 19.05 1.83 11.69
N GLN A 144 18.70 3.03 12.15
CA GLN A 144 17.98 3.28 13.38
C GLN A 144 16.48 3.35 13.13
N ARG A 145 15.68 2.94 14.11
CA ARG A 145 14.21 2.93 14.02
C ARG A 145 13.65 3.73 15.18
N VAL A 146 12.84 4.73 14.87
CA VAL A 146 12.16 5.54 15.89
C VAL A 146 10.67 5.60 15.57
N ALA A 147 9.84 5.45 16.59
CA ALA A 147 8.40 5.52 16.47
C ALA A 147 7.95 6.99 16.41
N TYR A 148 7.21 7.33 15.36
CA TYR A 148 6.51 8.60 15.27
C TYR A 148 5.09 8.45 15.81
N ILE A 149 4.37 7.44 15.33
CA ILE A 149 3.06 7.04 15.85
C ILE A 149 3.14 5.57 16.29
N TYR A 150 2.79 5.29 17.54
CA TYR A 150 2.76 3.94 18.10
C TYR A 150 1.43 3.68 18.83
N ASN A 151 0.65 2.73 18.30
CA ASN A 151 -0.65 2.32 18.81
C ASN A 151 -0.66 0.84 19.27
N GLY A 152 0.52 0.33 19.65
CA GLY A 152 0.69 -1.04 20.15
C GLY A 152 1.30 -2.00 19.12
N ASP A 153 1.28 -3.28 19.46
CA ASP A 153 1.93 -4.32 18.66
C ASP A 153 1.02 -4.79 17.51
N PRO A 154 1.55 -4.90 16.28
CA PRO A 154 0.78 -5.39 15.15
C PRO A 154 0.33 -6.85 15.32
N SER A 155 -0.84 -7.19 14.78
CA SER A 155 -1.33 -8.59 14.74
C SER A 155 -0.68 -9.40 13.61
N ASP A 156 -0.92 -10.71 13.59
CA ASP A 156 -0.33 -11.63 12.60
C ASP A 156 -0.64 -11.26 11.13
N ASN A 157 -1.75 -10.56 10.90
CA ASN A 157 -2.20 -10.10 9.58
C ASN A 157 -1.87 -8.63 9.32
N ALA A 158 -0.84 -8.10 9.99
CA ALA A 158 -0.40 -6.73 9.79
C ALA A 158 0.28 -6.53 8.43
N VAL A 159 -0.10 -5.46 7.76
CA VAL A 159 0.44 -5.07 6.47
C VAL A 159 1.38 -3.90 6.66
N THR A 160 2.58 -4.00 6.09
CA THR A 160 3.56 -2.92 6.16
C THR A 160 3.87 -2.39 4.77
N VAL A 161 3.81 -1.07 4.63
CA VAL A 161 4.24 -0.34 3.43
C VAL A 161 5.29 0.68 3.83
N SER A 162 6.14 1.10 2.89
CA SER A 162 7.10 2.16 3.15
C SER A 162 7.31 3.08 1.96
N ARG A 163 7.73 4.31 2.27
CA ARG A 163 8.14 5.30 1.28
C ARG A 163 9.39 6.02 1.78
N LYS A 164 10.39 6.14 0.91
CA LYS A 164 11.66 6.79 1.22
C LYS A 164 11.59 8.26 0.87
N ILE A 165 11.89 9.10 1.85
CA ILE A 165 11.91 10.55 1.73
C ILE A 165 13.36 11.02 1.79
N LEU A 166 13.75 11.79 0.79
CA LEU A 166 15.03 12.47 0.73
C LEU A 166 14.96 13.75 1.56
N LEU A 167 15.83 13.88 2.55
CA LEU A 167 16.06 15.13 3.26
C LEU A 167 17.30 15.81 2.69
N CYS A 168 17.17 17.10 2.38
CA CYS A 168 18.27 17.95 1.98
C CYS A 168 18.62 18.94 3.10
N ASP A 169 19.81 19.52 3.02
CA ASP A 169 20.31 20.48 4.00
C ASP A 169 19.41 21.72 4.12
N HIS A 170 18.89 22.20 3.01
CA HIS A 170 17.98 23.34 2.97
C HIS A 170 16.59 23.04 3.55
N ASP A 171 16.21 21.76 3.67
CA ASP A 171 14.97 21.36 4.34
C ASP A 171 15.10 21.53 5.87
N VAL A 172 16.32 21.38 6.42
CA VAL A 172 16.57 21.41 7.87
C VAL A 172 17.13 22.76 8.31
N SER A 173 16.27 23.63 8.85
CA SER A 173 16.66 25.00 9.21
C SER A 173 17.76 25.09 10.27
N ASN A 174 17.76 24.20 11.26
CA ASN A 174 18.78 24.15 12.31
C ASN A 174 19.21 22.70 12.54
N LYS A 175 20.29 22.29 11.86
CA LYS A 175 20.84 20.93 11.90
C LYS A 175 21.20 20.45 13.31
N THR A 176 21.78 21.33 14.14
CA THR A 176 22.19 20.97 15.51
C THR A 176 20.98 20.70 16.39
N ALA A 177 19.95 21.56 16.32
CA ALA A 177 18.71 21.35 17.06
C ALA A 177 17.97 20.10 16.55
N PHE A 178 17.90 19.91 15.23
CA PHE A 178 17.23 18.77 14.62
C PHE A 178 17.86 17.43 15.01
N LEU A 179 19.20 17.34 15.01
CA LEU A 179 19.92 16.18 15.52
C LEU A 179 19.64 15.94 17.01
N ALA A 180 19.62 16.99 17.83
CA ALA A 180 19.38 16.86 19.26
C ALA A 180 17.94 16.41 19.60
N THR A 181 16.95 16.82 18.80
CA THR A 181 15.55 16.44 19.02
C THR A 181 15.19 15.10 18.40
N THR A 182 15.54 14.87 17.13
CA THR A 182 15.10 13.69 16.37
C THR A 182 16.11 12.54 16.40
N GLY A 183 17.37 12.83 16.70
CA GLY A 183 18.47 11.87 16.58
C GLY A 183 18.90 11.57 15.15
N ILE A 184 18.37 12.27 14.13
CA ILE A 184 18.71 12.06 12.72
C ILE A 184 19.95 12.89 12.34
N PRO A 185 21.10 12.25 12.07
CA PRO A 185 22.32 12.98 11.70
C PRO A 185 22.34 13.35 10.22
N ASP A 186 23.15 14.37 9.93
CA ASP A 186 23.61 14.69 8.58
C ASP A 186 24.60 13.60 8.11
N ALA A 187 24.19 12.81 7.12
CA ALA A 187 24.97 11.70 6.59
C ALA A 187 26.10 12.17 5.66
N SER A 188 26.00 13.36 5.08
CA SER A 188 27.01 13.89 4.16
C SER A 188 27.16 15.41 4.30
N PRO A 189 27.86 15.89 5.35
CA PRO A 189 27.97 17.31 5.66
C PRO A 189 28.67 18.17 4.58
N SER A 190 29.25 17.55 3.56
CA SER A 190 29.93 18.20 2.44
C SER A 190 29.04 18.43 1.22
N SER A 191 27.80 17.94 1.23
CA SER A 191 26.85 18.00 0.13
C SER A 191 25.47 18.48 0.60
N ASP A 192 24.59 18.89 -0.32
CA ASP A 192 23.19 19.25 0.02
C ASP A 192 22.35 18.04 0.48
N PHE A 193 22.89 16.82 0.41
CA PHE A 193 22.22 15.62 0.91
C PHE A 193 22.36 15.51 2.44
N TYR A 194 21.23 15.51 3.14
CA TYR A 194 21.19 15.36 4.60
C TYR A 194 21.04 13.88 5.00
N ASN A 195 19.91 13.24 4.67
CA ASN A 195 19.68 11.82 4.97
C ASN A 195 18.51 11.25 4.12
N ILE A 196 18.32 9.93 4.13
CA ILE A 196 17.13 9.27 3.60
C ILE A 196 16.34 8.67 4.76
N VAL A 197 15.10 9.11 4.92
CA VAL A 197 14.19 8.59 5.94
C VAL A 197 13.19 7.65 5.25
N ASP A 198 13.25 6.36 5.60
CA ASP A 198 12.25 5.36 5.21
C ASP A 198 11.08 5.45 6.19
N VAL A 199 9.98 6.05 5.73
CA VAL A 199 8.72 6.13 6.47
C VAL A 199 8.01 4.80 6.31
N ARG A 200 7.87 4.06 7.41
CA ARG A 200 7.23 2.76 7.46
C ARG A 200 5.88 2.88 8.14
N LEU A 201 4.82 2.60 7.39
CA LEU A 201 3.45 2.54 7.88
C LEU A 201 3.05 1.07 7.99
N THR A 202 2.76 0.63 9.21
CA THR A 202 2.19 -0.69 9.49
C THR A 202 0.72 -0.52 9.85
N LEU A 203 -0.15 -1.28 9.21
CA LEU A 203 -1.61 -1.24 9.36
C LEU A 203 -2.10 -2.63 9.76
N TRP A 204 -3.05 -2.72 10.69
CA TRP A 204 -3.70 -3.98 11.05
C TRP A 204 -5.09 -3.75 11.59
N ARG A 205 -5.92 -4.80 11.60
CA ARG A 205 -7.24 -4.74 12.21
C ARG A 205 -7.13 -5.10 13.70
N MET A 206 -7.87 -4.36 14.52
CA MET A 206 -8.18 -4.75 15.90
C MET A 206 -9.28 -5.82 15.94
#